data_AF-A0A1D2J533-F1
#
_entry.id   AF-A0A1D2J533-F1
#
_cell.length_a   1.000
_cell.length_b   1.000
_cell.length_c   1.000
_cell.angle_alpha   90.00
_cell.angle_beta   90.00
_cell.angle_gamma   90.00
#
_symmetry.space_group_name_H-M   'P 1'
#
loop_
_entity.id
_entity.type
_entity.pdbx_description
1 polymer ?
#
loop_
_entity_poly.entity_id
_entity_poly.type
_entity_poly.pdbx_seq_one_letter_code
_entity_poly.pdbx_strand_id
1 'polypeptide(L)'
;IDELIAEYDELSHILICIIVSNQAASQNNANKLQNVKSNYHKLIMHNENNYYEFVTKFLHLTEEIKIVIENYKTDFNDKLFFDLQKMIAVDNATTDIYA
;
A
#
# COMPACT_ATOMS: atom_id res chain seq x y z
N ILE A 1 -9.79 15.09 -8.10
CA ILE A 1 -8.71 14.34 -8.79
C ILE A 1 -7.41 14.66 -8.09
N ASP A 2 -6.98 15.93 -8.11
CA ASP A 2 -5.78 16.41 -7.42
C ASP A 2 -5.77 16.13 -5.91
N GLU A 3 -6.92 16.21 -5.24
CA GLU A 3 -7.06 15.89 -3.81
C GLU A 3 -6.79 14.41 -3.49
N LEU A 4 -7.26 13.48 -4.33
CA LEU A 4 -7.02 12.04 -4.18
C LEU A 4 -5.55 11.66 -4.44
N ILE A 5 -4.90 12.40 -5.34
CA ILE A 5 -3.49 12.20 -5.70
C ILE A 5 -2.59 12.72 -4.58
N ALA A 6 -2.85 13.94 -4.09
CA ALA A 6 -2.13 14.50 -2.94
C ALA A 6 -2.27 13.62 -1.70
N GLU A 7 -3.46 13.06 -1.47
CA GLU A 7 -3.71 12.12 -0.40
C GLU A 7 -2.95 10.80 -0.58
N TYR A 8 -2.88 10.25 -1.80
CA TYR A 8 -2.07 9.08 -2.12
C TYR A 8 -0.59 9.33 -1.83
N ASP A 9 -0.04 10.48 -2.21
CA ASP A 9 1.36 10.85 -1.96
C ASP A 9 1.64 11.07 -0.47
N GLU A 10 0.76 11.78 0.24
CA GLU A 10 0.88 11.98 1.69
C GLU A 10 0.83 10.65 2.44
N LEU A 11 -0.11 9.76 2.07
CA LEU A 11 -0.21 8.41 2.63
C LEU A 11 0.99 7.54 2.25
N SER A 12 1.53 7.66 1.04
CA SER A 12 2.77 6.99 0.65
C SER A 12 3.95 7.45 1.51
N HIS A 13 4.05 8.74 1.81
CA HIS A 13 5.10 9.28 2.68
C HIS A 13 4.93 8.86 4.14
N ILE A 14 3.72 8.97 4.70
CA ILE A 14 3.40 8.54 6.06
C ILE A 14 3.68 7.04 6.21
N LEU A 15 3.33 6.24 5.20
CA LEU A 15 3.55 4.80 5.27
C LEU A 15 5.04 4.42 5.23
N ILE A 16 5.85 5.07 4.39
CA ILE A 16 7.31 4.87 4.40
C ILE A 16 7.86 5.14 5.80
N CYS A 17 7.42 6.21 6.47
CA CYS A 17 7.81 6.53 7.84
C CYS A 17 7.39 5.46 8.86
N ILE A 18 6.18 4.90 8.75
CA ILE A 18 5.68 3.84 9.65
C ILE A 18 6.44 2.53 9.44
N ILE A 19 6.64 2.09 8.19
CA ILE A 19 7.38 0.85 7.87
C ILE A 19 8.83 0.93 8.36
N VAL A 20 9.48 2.10 8.22
CA VAL A 20 10.85 2.34 8.71
C VAL A 20 10.90 2.37 10.24
N SER A 21 9.89 2.92 10.91
CA SER A 21 9.90 3.12 12.37
C SER A 21 9.52 1.86 13.17
N ASN A 22 8.69 0.97 12.62
CA ASN A 22 8.08 -0.14 13.37
C ASN A 22 8.79 -1.49 13.21
N GLN A 23 10.07 -1.53 12.84
CA GLN A 23 10.80 -2.79 12.61
C GLN A 23 11.09 -3.63 13.88
N ALA A 24 10.37 -3.40 14.97
CA ALA A 24 10.55 -4.07 16.26
C ALA A 24 9.21 -4.49 16.91
N ALA A 25 8.54 -5.54 16.41
CA ALA A 25 7.81 -6.48 17.26
C ALA A 25 7.23 -7.69 16.50
N SER A 26 7.33 -8.85 17.16
CA SER A 26 6.47 -10.03 17.01
C SER A 26 6.70 -10.97 15.82
N GLN A 27 7.81 -11.71 15.87
CA GLN A 27 7.91 -13.04 15.25
C GLN A 27 7.98 -14.12 16.33
N ASN A 28 6.84 -14.54 16.88
CA ASN A 28 6.83 -15.70 17.79
C ASN A 28 5.79 -16.77 17.45
N ASN A 29 5.10 -16.67 16.30
CA ASN A 29 4.14 -17.68 15.85
C ASN A 29 4.13 -17.87 14.31
N ALA A 30 4.84 -18.90 13.84
CA ALA A 30 4.93 -19.24 12.42
C ALA A 30 3.56 -19.38 11.72
N ASN A 31 2.55 -19.90 12.42
CA ASN A 31 1.18 -20.04 11.90
C ASN A 31 0.50 -18.68 11.63
N LYS A 32 0.72 -17.67 12.50
CA LYS A 32 0.18 -16.33 12.29
C LYS A 32 0.86 -15.68 11.10
N LEU A 33 2.19 -15.77 11.00
CA LEU A 33 2.93 -15.22 9.87
C LEU A 33 2.45 -15.79 8.53
N GLN A 34 2.17 -17.10 8.46
CA GLN A 34 1.61 -17.70 7.25
C GLN A 34 0.20 -17.18 6.92
N ASN A 35 -0.67 -17.03 7.92
CA ASN A 35 -2.00 -16.47 7.71
C ASN A 35 -1.94 -15.02 7.22
N VAL A 36 -1.05 -14.22 7.79
CA VAL A 36 -0.84 -12.82 7.41
C VAL A 36 -0.35 -12.75 5.96
N LYS A 37 0.64 -13.57 5.58
CA LYS A 37 1.12 -13.66 4.19
C LYS A 37 0.00 -14.04 3.21
N SER A 38 -0.83 -15.04 3.57
CA SER A 38 -1.99 -15.43 2.76
C SER A 38 -3.00 -14.28 2.64
N ASN A 39 -3.31 -13.59 3.75
CA ASN A 39 -4.25 -12.47 3.75
C ASN A 39 -3.73 -11.31 2.90
N TYR A 40 -2.43 -11.02 2.99
CA TYR A 40 -1.78 -10.01 2.18
C TYR A 40 -1.86 -10.33 0.69
N HIS A 41 -1.56 -11.57 0.30
CA HIS A 41 -1.63 -11.97 -1.11
C HIS A 41 -3.05 -11.85 -1.68
N LYS A 42 -4.08 -12.09 -0.85
CA LYS A 42 -5.49 -11.96 -1.23
C LYS A 42 -6.03 -10.53 -1.16
N LEU A 43 -5.30 -9.60 -0.54
CA LEU A 43 -5.75 -8.23 -0.39
C LEU A 43 -5.72 -7.53 -1.76
N ILE A 44 -6.92 -7.24 -2.27
CA ILE A 44 -7.19 -6.46 -3.49
C ILE A 44 -8.35 -5.50 -3.18
N MET A 45 -8.25 -4.26 -3.66
CA MET A 45 -9.32 -3.27 -3.55
C MET A 45 -10.39 -3.56 -4.61
N HIS A 46 -11.65 -3.64 -4.18
CA HIS A 46 -12.81 -3.70 -5.06
C HIS A 46 -13.47 -2.33 -5.16
N ASN A 47 -14.24 -2.06 -6.23
CA ASN A 47 -14.87 -0.74 -6.47
C ASN A 47 -15.74 -0.24 -5.31
N GLU A 48 -16.36 -1.14 -4.56
CA GLU A 48 -17.25 -0.80 -3.44
C GLU A 48 -16.50 -0.63 -2.11
N ASN A 49 -15.20 -0.95 -2.07
CA ASN A 49 -14.42 -0.86 -0.85
C ASN A 49 -14.11 0.61 -0.52
N ASN A 50 -14.16 0.93 0.77
CA ASN A 50 -13.65 2.20 1.25
C ASN A 50 -12.12 2.26 1.13
N TYR A 51 -11.60 3.34 0.54
CA TYR A 51 -10.16 3.53 0.33
C TYR A 51 -9.37 3.51 1.65
N TYR A 52 -9.82 4.24 2.68
CA TYR A 52 -9.15 4.28 3.98
C TYR A 52 -9.16 2.93 4.69
N GLU A 53 -10.26 2.18 4.58
CA GLU A 53 -10.32 0.83 5.15
C GLU A 53 -9.35 -0.12 4.45
N PHE A 54 -9.25 -0.03 3.13
CA PHE A 54 -8.27 -0.78 2.34
C PHE A 54 -6.84 -0.40 2.71
N VAL A 55 -6.51 0.90 2.73
CA VAL A 55 -5.18 1.40 3.11
C VAL A 55 -4.82 0.89 4.49
N THR A 56 -5.70 1.05 5.49
CA THR A 56 -5.45 0.58 6.87
C THR A 56 -5.14 -0.91 6.93
N LYS A 57 -5.90 -1.74 6.21
CA LYS A 57 -5.67 -3.20 6.12
C LYS A 57 -4.34 -3.51 5.43
N PHE A 58 -4.02 -2.79 4.37
CA PHE A 58 -2.75 -2.92 3.67
C PHE A 58 -1.59 -2.62 4.63
N LEU A 59 -1.61 -1.47 5.32
CA LEU A 59 -0.53 -1.05 6.23
C LEU A 59 -0.28 -2.10 7.31
N HIS A 60 -1.36 -2.54 7.97
CA HIS A 60 -1.27 -3.52 9.04
C HIS A 60 -0.65 -4.85 8.58
N LEU A 61 -1.01 -5.33 7.38
CA LEU A 61 -0.44 -6.57 6.86
C LEU A 61 1.03 -6.40 6.42
N THR A 62 1.41 -5.24 5.89
CA THR A 62 2.82 -4.97 5.52
C THR A 62 3.75 -4.89 6.72
N GLU A 63 3.27 -4.34 7.83
CA GLU A 63 3.99 -4.28 9.10
C GLU A 63 4.32 -5.69 9.60
N GLU A 64 3.37 -6.61 9.50
CA GLU A 64 3.55 -7.98 9.97
C GLU A 64 4.43 -8.85 9.03
N ILE A 65 4.56 -8.50 7.74
CA ILE A 65 5.31 -9.30 6.74
C ILE A 65 6.76 -8.83 6.55
N LYS A 66 7.11 -7.60 6.95
CA LYS A 66 8.42 -6.96 6.68
C LYS A 66 8.79 -6.96 5.19
N ILE A 67 7.97 -6.31 4.38
CA ILE A 67 8.23 -6.18 2.93
C ILE A 67 9.45 -5.28 2.68
N VAL A 68 10.19 -5.58 1.61
CA VAL A 68 11.29 -4.74 1.13
C VAL A 68 10.70 -3.43 0.60
N ILE A 69 11.05 -2.31 1.26
CA ILE A 69 10.52 -0.96 1.00
C ILE A 69 10.60 -0.56 -0.48
N GLU A 70 11.62 -1.04 -1.19
CA GLU A 70 11.89 -0.69 -2.60
C GLU A 70 10.73 -1.04 -3.55
N ASN A 71 9.97 -2.11 -3.27
CA ASN A 71 8.85 -2.54 -4.14
C ASN A 71 7.48 -2.07 -3.63
N TYR A 72 7.43 -1.28 -2.56
CA TYR A 72 6.18 -0.93 -1.89
C TYR A 72 5.18 -0.22 -2.82
N LYS A 73 5.61 0.80 -3.57
CA LYS A 73 4.72 1.59 -4.43
C LYS A 73 4.08 0.74 -5.54
N THR A 74 4.87 -0.14 -6.16
CA THR A 74 4.38 -1.05 -7.20
C THR A 74 3.38 -2.05 -6.61
N ASP A 75 3.69 -2.66 -5.47
CA ASP A 75 2.81 -3.65 -4.87
C ASP A 75 1.50 -3.05 -4.32
N PHE A 76 1.55 -1.81 -3.80
CA PHE A 76 0.34 -1.07 -3.43
C PHE A 76 -0.53 -0.79 -4.66
N ASN A 77 0.06 -0.27 -5.74
CA ASN A 77 -0.66 0.02 -6.99
C ASN A 77 -1.29 -1.24 -7.59
N ASP A 78 -0.57 -2.36 -7.63
CA ASP A 78 -1.08 -3.64 -8.15
C ASP A 78 -2.32 -4.15 -7.40
N LYS A 79 -2.52 -3.69 -6.16
CA LYS A 79 -3.68 -4.06 -5.33
C LYS A 79 -4.85 -3.09 -5.43
N LEU A 80 -4.67 -1.91 -6.03
CA LEU A 80 -5.78 -1.00 -6.28
C LEU A 80 -6.68 -1.55 -7.38
N PHE A 81 -7.94 -1.09 -7.42
CA PHE A 81 -8.81 -1.41 -8.54
C PHE A 81 -8.38 -0.64 -9.80
N PHE A 82 -8.74 -1.20 -10.96
CA PHE A 82 -8.21 -0.80 -12.25
C PHE A 82 -8.34 0.69 -12.59
N ASP A 83 -9.47 1.33 -12.26
CA ASP A 83 -9.65 2.75 -12.62
C ASP A 83 -8.74 3.66 -11.79
N LEU A 84 -8.47 3.30 -10.52
CA LEU A 84 -7.54 4.04 -9.66
C LEU A 84 -6.09 3.81 -10.09
N GLN A 85 -5.73 2.60 -10.51
CA GLN A 85 -4.42 2.31 -11.13
C GLN A 85 -4.18 3.19 -12.35
N LYS A 86 -5.17 3.29 -13.24
CA LYS A 86 -5.09 4.15 -14.42
C LYS A 86 -4.91 5.62 -14.07
N MET A 87 -5.67 6.10 -13.08
CA MET A 87 -5.60 7.49 -12.66
C MET A 87 -4.21 7.84 -12.13
N ILE A 88 -3.63 7.01 -11.26
CA ILE A 88 -2.26 7.19 -10.74
C ILE A 88 -1.22 7.09 -11.86
N ALA A 89 -1.38 6.16 -12.81
CA ALA A 89 -0.46 6.01 -13.93
C ALA A 89 -0.44 7.24 -14.85
N VAL A 90 -1.61 7.85 -15.11
CA VAL A 90 -1.72 9.10 -15.88
C VAL A 90 -1.04 10.24 -15.13
N ASP A 91 -1.28 10.35 -13.82
CA ASP A 91 -0.71 11.41 -12.99
C ASP A 91 0.83 11.36 -12.92
N ASN A 92 1.39 10.17 -12.66
CA ASN A 92 2.84 9.95 -12.67
C ASN A 92 3.46 10.32 -14.02
N ALA A 93 2.81 9.93 -15.12
CA ALA A 93 3.28 10.26 -16.47
C ALA A 93 3.22 11.77 -16.75
N THR A 94 2.26 12.51 -16.19
CA THR A 94 2.22 13.97 -16.31
C THR A 94 3.26 14.66 -15.44
N THR A 95 3.51 14.18 -14.23
CA THR A 95 4.54 14.73 -13.33
C THR A 95 5.94 14.57 -13.91
N ASP A 96 6.25 13.42 -14.53
CA ASP A 96 7.54 13.17 -15.21
C ASP A 96 7.77 14.04 -16.46
N ILE A 97 6.70 14.59 -17.07
CA ILE A 97 6.82 15.50 -18.22
C ILE A 97 7.21 16.93 -17.78
N TYR A 98 6.92 17.30 -16.53
CA TYR A 98 7.18 18.64 -15.99
C TYR A 98 8.30 18.68 -14.94
N ALA A 99 8.93 17.54 -14.62
CA ALA A 99 10.08 17.41 -13.70
C ALA A 99 11.42 17.58 -14.43
#